data_AF-A0AA39X897-F1
#
_entry.id   AF-A0AA39X897-F1
#
_cell.length_a   1.000
_cell.length_b   1.000
_cell.length_c   1.000
_cell.angle_alpha   90.00
_cell.angle_beta   90.00
_cell.angle_gamma   90.00
#
_symmetry.space_group_name_H-M   'P 1'
#
loop_
_entity.id
_entity.type
_entity.pdbx_description
1 polymer ?
#
loop_
_entity_poly.entity_id
_entity_poly.type
_entity_poly.pdbx_seq_one_letter_code
_entity_poly.pdbx_strand_id
1 'polypeptide(L)'
;MHDIACHHSLQLLQRDVRITFVDRQASRHLLNASALFAALQTKVPHISVAMFDFAALSMPEQLRIVHQDTDILVGVHGAGLTHQLFMRPGSAVVELQPNALVNAETGTGQMGYRNMAMMMGLDYFRIHVDVVGEIGGREGGRGGGGGRGGRGRR
;
A
#
# COMPACT_ATOMS: atom_id res chain seq x y z
N MET A 1 43.34 -8.57 -15.20
CA MET A 1 41.96 -8.18 -15.59
C MET A 1 40.92 -9.00 -14.81
N HIS A 2 41.05 -9.16 -13.49
CA HIS A 2 40.22 -10.07 -12.69
C HIS A 2 39.55 -9.39 -11.48
N ASP A 3 39.40 -8.06 -11.47
CA ASP A 3 39.04 -7.35 -10.24
C ASP A 3 38.00 -6.22 -10.39
N ILE A 4 37.30 -6.15 -11.54
CA ILE A 4 36.23 -5.15 -11.73
C ILE A 4 34.86 -5.74 -11.39
N ALA A 5 34.65 -7.04 -11.65
CA ALA A 5 33.39 -7.70 -11.34
C ALA A 5 33.13 -7.75 -9.83
N CYS A 6 34.15 -8.02 -9.00
CA CYS A 6 33.99 -8.10 -7.54
C CYS A 6 33.72 -6.73 -6.90
N HIS A 7 34.37 -5.67 -7.37
CA HIS A 7 34.10 -4.30 -6.90
C HIS A 7 32.69 -3.82 -7.24
N HIS A 8 32.17 -4.17 -8.43
CA HIS A 8 30.81 -3.81 -8.83
C HIS A 8 29.76 -4.60 -8.02
N SER A 9 30.02 -5.89 -7.74
CA SER A 9 29.17 -6.73 -6.90
C SER A 9 29.10 -6.24 -5.44
N LEU A 10 30.19 -5.68 -4.90
CA LEU A 10 30.23 -5.09 -3.56
C LEU A 10 29.62 -3.68 -3.49
N GLN A 11 29.66 -2.90 -4.58
CA GLN A 11 28.98 -1.60 -4.65
C GLN A 11 27.45 -1.72 -4.70
N LEU A 12 26.90 -2.82 -5.22
CA LEU A 12 25.46 -3.11 -5.15
C LEU A 12 25.00 -3.47 -3.73
N LEU A 13 25.90 -3.98 -2.87
CA LEU A 13 25.66 -4.24 -1.45
C LEU A 13 25.76 -2.98 -0.57
N GLN A 14 26.09 -1.81 -1.14
CA GLN A 14 26.34 -0.56 -0.40
C GLN A 14 25.29 0.54 -0.64
N ARG A 15 24.20 0.26 -1.36
CA ARG A 15 23.10 1.23 -1.49
C ARG A 15 22.00 0.88 -0.49
N ASP A 16 21.58 1.86 0.29
CA ASP A 16 20.41 1.72 1.15
C ASP A 16 19.18 1.37 0.31
N VAL A 17 18.46 0.34 0.74
CA VAL A 17 17.21 -0.08 0.11
C VAL A 17 16.12 0.90 0.54
N ARG A 18 15.53 1.60 -0.43
CA ARG A 18 14.49 2.60 -0.16
C ARG A 18 13.10 1.96 -0.18
N ILE A 19 12.48 1.91 0.99
CA ILE A 19 11.14 1.36 1.20
C ILE A 19 10.15 2.52 1.30
N THR A 20 9.14 2.51 0.43
CA THR A 20 8.04 3.47 0.46
C THR A 20 6.78 2.76 0.93
N PHE A 21 6.21 3.21 2.05
CA PHE A 21 4.91 2.75 2.52
C PHE A 21 3.82 3.75 2.14
N VAL A 22 2.81 3.28 1.41
CA VAL A 22 1.63 4.09 1.05
C VAL A 22 0.58 3.96 2.13
N ASP A 23 0.42 5.01 2.91
CA ASP A 23 -0.53 5.08 4.01
C ASP A 23 -1.78 5.88 3.60
N ARG A 24 -2.93 5.22 3.50
CA ARG A 24 -4.20 5.90 3.22
C ARG A 24 -5.02 6.03 4.49
N GLN A 25 -4.85 7.17 5.16
CA GLN A 25 -5.50 7.53 6.42
C GLN A 25 -7.04 7.46 6.39
N ALA A 26 -7.65 7.55 5.20
CA ALA A 26 -9.10 7.68 5.05
C ALA A 26 -9.93 6.37 5.13
N SER A 27 -9.33 5.17 5.06
CA SER A 27 -10.15 3.94 5.07
C SER A 27 -9.47 2.71 5.68
N ARG A 28 -8.31 2.31 5.18
CA ARG A 28 -7.55 1.15 5.64
C ARG A 28 -6.12 1.60 5.90
N HIS A 29 -5.75 1.67 7.16
CA HIS A 29 -4.40 2.00 7.59
C HIS A 29 -3.82 0.83 8.38
N LEU A 30 -2.50 0.67 8.31
CA LEU A 30 -1.80 -0.34 9.09
C LEU A 30 -1.62 0.18 10.52
N LEU A 31 -2.20 -0.50 11.50
CA LEU A 31 -2.01 -0.17 12.91
C LEU A 31 -0.53 -0.28 13.29
N ASN A 32 -0.03 0.68 14.06
CA ASN A 32 1.34 0.73 14.55
C ASN A 32 2.42 0.72 13.44
N ALA A 33 2.11 1.19 12.23
CA ALA A 33 3.05 1.20 11.11
C ALA A 33 4.38 1.88 11.46
N SER A 34 4.35 3.03 12.15
CA SER A 34 5.56 3.74 12.58
C SER A 34 6.45 2.90 13.50
N ALA A 35 5.86 2.20 14.48
CA ALA A 35 6.62 1.34 15.39
C ALA A 35 7.20 0.11 14.67
N LEU A 36 6.43 -0.48 13.75
CA LEU A 36 6.87 -1.60 12.91
C LEU A 36 8.10 -1.21 12.07
N PHE A 37 8.03 -0.08 11.37
CA PHE A 37 9.13 0.36 10.51
C PHE A 37 10.35 0.86 11.28
N ALA A 38 10.17 1.40 12.49
CA ALA A 38 11.28 1.71 13.39
C ALA A 38 12.00 0.43 13.86
N ALA A 39 11.24 -0.60 14.24
CA ALA A 39 11.81 -1.90 14.61
C ALA A 39 12.50 -2.58 13.42
N LEU A 40 11.96 -2.43 12.21
CA LEU A 40 12.55 -2.95 10.98
C LEU A 40 13.91 -2.31 10.69
N GLN A 41 14.00 -0.98 10.78
CA GLN A 41 15.27 -0.24 10.59
C GLN A 41 16.33 -0.62 11.63
N THR A 42 15.92 -0.97 12.85
CA THR A 42 16.85 -1.46 13.89
C THR A 42 17.42 -2.83 13.54
N LYS A 43 16.65 -3.69 12.85
CA LYS A 43 17.06 -5.06 12.48
C LYS A 43 17.82 -5.12 11.17
N VAL A 44 17.57 -4.18 10.25
CA VAL A 44 18.18 -4.16 8.93
C VAL A 44 18.77 -2.76 8.69
N PRO A 45 20.07 -2.55 8.99
CA PRO A 45 20.66 -1.22 9.07
C PRO A 45 20.86 -0.50 7.73
N HIS A 46 20.66 -1.18 6.61
CA HIS A 46 20.84 -0.66 5.23
C HIS A 46 19.49 -0.44 4.52
N ILE A 47 18.44 -0.11 5.28
CA ILE A 47 17.14 0.28 4.72
C ILE A 47 16.80 1.70 5.17
N SER A 48 16.15 2.44 4.29
CA SER A 48 15.49 3.70 4.64
C SER A 48 13.99 3.56 4.37
N VAL A 49 13.16 3.92 5.34
CA VAL A 49 11.70 3.85 5.18
C VAL A 49 11.11 5.25 5.13
N ALA A 50 10.29 5.50 4.11
CA ALA A 50 9.47 6.70 4.01
C ALA A 50 7.98 6.32 3.94
N MET A 51 7.15 7.00 4.74
CA MET A 51 5.70 6.80 4.75
C MET A 51 5.05 8.03 4.12
N PHE A 52 4.17 7.83 3.15
CA PHE A 52 3.48 8.92 2.47
C PHE A 52 1.97 8.69 2.43
N ASP A 53 1.21 9.74 2.71
CA ASP A 53 -0.18 9.84 2.27
C ASP A 53 -0.22 10.37 0.85
N PHE A 54 -0.32 9.46 -0.11
CA PHE A 54 -0.39 9.83 -1.53
C PHE A 54 -1.63 10.67 -1.86
N ALA A 55 -2.71 10.59 -1.07
CA ALA A 55 -3.88 11.45 -1.30
C ALA A 55 -3.60 12.93 -1.00
N ALA A 56 -2.56 13.22 -0.21
CA ALA A 56 -2.12 14.58 0.11
C ALA A 56 -1.08 15.14 -0.89
N LEU A 57 -0.58 14.32 -1.81
CA LEU A 57 0.47 14.69 -2.77
C LEU A 57 -0.12 14.87 -4.17
N SER A 58 0.48 15.74 -4.99
CA SER A 58 0.13 15.84 -6.40
C SER A 58 0.56 14.59 -7.18
N MET A 59 -0.11 14.28 -8.30
CA MET A 59 0.25 13.14 -9.14
C MET A 59 1.73 13.17 -9.59
N PRO A 60 2.32 14.29 -10.05
CA PRO A 60 3.74 14.34 -10.38
C PRO A 60 4.66 13.97 -9.21
N GLU A 61 4.32 14.42 -7.99
CA GLU A 61 5.09 14.06 -6.79
C GLU A 61 4.98 12.57 -6.46
N GLN A 62 3.77 12.01 -6.53
CA GLN A 62 3.54 10.58 -6.35
C GLN A 62 4.40 9.77 -7.33
N LEU A 63 4.36 10.12 -8.63
CA LEU A 63 5.13 9.45 -9.67
C LEU A 63 6.65 9.58 -9.46
N ARG A 64 7.13 10.77 -9.08
CA ARG A 64 8.54 11.01 -8.77
C ARG A 64 9.01 10.09 -7.64
N ILE A 65 8.24 10.02 -6.55
CA ILE A 65 8.56 9.18 -5.38
C ILE A 65 8.62 7.69 -5.78
N VAL A 66 7.61 7.18 -6.49
CA VAL A 66 7.59 5.74 -6.82
C VAL A 66 8.60 5.34 -7.88
N HIS A 67 8.91 6.23 -8.82
CA HIS A 67 9.86 5.90 -9.88
C HIS A 67 11.32 6.11 -9.44
N GLN A 68 11.64 7.22 -8.77
CA GLN A 68 13.02 7.60 -8.44
C GLN A 68 13.42 7.14 -7.04
N ASP A 69 12.52 7.28 -6.07
CA ASP A 69 12.86 7.17 -4.65
C ASP A 69 12.45 5.84 -4.02
N THR A 70 11.88 4.92 -4.80
CA THR A 70 11.36 3.64 -4.27
C THR A 70 12.07 2.45 -4.93
N ASP A 71 12.59 1.55 -4.09
CA ASP A 71 13.05 0.22 -4.51
C ASP A 71 12.05 -0.86 -4.07
N ILE A 72 11.36 -0.64 -2.94
CA ILE A 72 10.28 -1.50 -2.44
C ILE A 72 9.04 -0.66 -2.12
N LEU A 73 7.92 -0.93 -2.79
CA LEU A 73 6.62 -0.32 -2.51
C LEU A 73 5.81 -1.23 -1.59
N VAL A 74 5.44 -0.72 -0.42
CA VAL A 74 4.65 -1.44 0.57
C VAL A 74 3.30 -0.76 0.72
N GLY A 75 2.22 -1.54 0.79
CA GLY A 75 0.90 -0.95 1.01
C GLY A 75 -0.16 -1.98 1.38
N VAL A 76 -1.20 -1.50 2.07
CA VAL A 76 -2.43 -2.26 2.27
C VAL A 76 -3.15 -2.39 0.92
N HIS A 77 -3.70 -3.58 0.65
CA HIS A 77 -4.42 -3.87 -0.58
C HIS A 77 -5.43 -2.76 -0.93
N GLY A 78 -5.27 -2.17 -2.12
CA GLY A 78 -6.12 -1.10 -2.61
C GLY A 78 -5.41 -0.21 -3.63
N ALA A 79 -6.11 0.83 -4.08
CA ALA A 79 -5.68 1.68 -5.19
C ALA A 79 -4.32 2.39 -4.98
N GLY A 80 -3.75 2.42 -3.78
CA GLY A 80 -2.37 2.89 -3.59
C GLY A 80 -1.35 2.03 -4.35
N LEU A 81 -1.57 0.72 -4.42
CA LEU A 81 -0.67 -0.24 -5.07
C LEU A 81 -0.68 -0.17 -6.59
N THR A 82 -1.59 0.58 -7.22
CA THR A 82 -1.56 0.78 -8.68
C THR A 82 -0.33 1.57 -9.14
N HIS A 83 0.30 2.32 -8.22
CA HIS A 83 1.53 3.05 -8.51
C HIS A 83 2.71 2.15 -8.88
N GLN A 84 2.62 0.84 -8.64
CA GLN A 84 3.62 -0.11 -9.12
C GLN A 84 3.82 -0.07 -10.64
N LEU A 85 2.81 0.38 -11.40
CA LEU A 85 2.92 0.59 -12.86
C LEU A 85 4.01 1.60 -13.25
N PHE A 86 4.46 2.43 -12.32
CA PHE A 86 5.46 3.47 -12.55
C PHE A 86 6.78 3.20 -11.82
N MET A 87 6.93 2.03 -11.20
CA MET A 87 8.19 1.62 -10.58
C MET A 87 9.20 1.18 -11.65
N ARG A 88 10.49 1.29 -11.33
CA ARG A 88 11.55 0.80 -12.20
C ARG A 88 11.55 -0.74 -12.21
N PRO A 89 11.78 -1.40 -13.36
CA PRO A 89 11.95 -2.86 -13.39
C PRO A 89 13.02 -3.34 -12.41
N GLY A 90 12.82 -4.52 -11.82
CA GLY A 90 13.69 -5.06 -10.76
C GLY A 90 13.45 -4.47 -9.36
N SER A 91 12.45 -3.59 -9.21
CA SER A 91 11.93 -3.19 -7.90
C SER A 91 10.93 -4.22 -7.36
N ALA A 92 10.52 -4.11 -6.09
CA ALA A 92 9.59 -5.04 -5.46
C ALA A 92 8.32 -4.37 -4.93
N VAL A 93 7.23 -5.15 -4.86
CA VAL A 93 5.96 -4.76 -4.24
C VAL A 93 5.65 -5.72 -3.08
N VAL A 94 5.31 -5.15 -1.93
CA VAL A 94 4.80 -5.89 -0.77
C VAL A 94 3.35 -5.49 -0.52
N GLU A 95 2.44 -6.42 -0.77
CA GLU A 95 1.02 -6.23 -0.51
C GLU A 95 0.62 -6.82 0.84
N LEU A 96 0.04 -5.97 1.69
CA LEU A 96 -0.65 -6.39 2.90
C LEU A 96 -2.13 -6.62 2.55
N GLN A 97 -2.52 -7.87 2.31
CA GLN A 97 -3.85 -8.23 1.86
C GLN A 97 -4.73 -8.66 3.05
N PRO A 98 -5.85 -7.98 3.31
CA PRO A 98 -6.80 -8.42 4.33
C PRO A 98 -7.26 -9.86 4.12
N ASN A 99 -7.34 -10.65 5.20
CA ASN A 99 -7.88 -12.02 5.17
C ASN A 99 -9.31 -12.07 4.61
N ALA A 100 -10.10 -11.00 4.78
CA ALA A 100 -11.43 -10.88 4.19
C ALA A 100 -11.46 -10.92 2.64
N LEU A 101 -10.32 -10.74 1.97
CA LEU A 101 -10.20 -10.83 0.51
C LEU A 101 -9.69 -12.20 0.03
N VAL A 102 -9.42 -13.12 0.95
CA VAL A 102 -9.06 -14.50 0.65
C VAL A 102 -10.33 -15.28 0.37
N ASN A 103 -10.36 -16.02 -0.73
CA ASN A 103 -11.44 -16.95 -1.00
C ASN A 103 -11.37 -18.11 -0.01
N ALA A 104 -12.46 -18.33 0.74
CA ALA A 104 -12.51 -19.32 1.81
C ALA A 104 -12.43 -20.78 1.31
N GLU A 105 -12.84 -21.04 0.07
CA GLU A 105 -12.86 -22.39 -0.52
C GLU A 105 -11.50 -22.75 -1.13
N THR A 106 -10.87 -21.80 -1.82
CA THR A 106 -9.61 -22.02 -2.54
C THR A 106 -8.38 -21.62 -1.72
N GLY A 107 -8.57 -20.86 -0.63
CA GLY A 107 -7.48 -20.24 0.14
C GLY A 107 -6.70 -19.19 -0.66
N THR A 108 -7.18 -18.77 -1.84
CA THR A 108 -6.46 -17.87 -2.72
C THR A 108 -6.85 -16.41 -2.48
N GLY A 109 -5.83 -15.57 -2.33
CA GLY A 109 -6.00 -14.12 -2.31
C GLY A 109 -6.25 -13.51 -3.68
N GLN A 110 -6.63 -12.23 -3.73
CA GLN A 110 -6.81 -11.51 -5.01
C GLN A 110 -5.48 -11.39 -5.77
N MET A 111 -5.46 -11.77 -7.06
CA MET A 111 -4.23 -11.87 -7.85
C MET A 111 -3.92 -10.63 -8.71
N GLY A 112 -4.78 -9.61 -8.71
CA GLY A 112 -4.66 -8.45 -9.61
C GLY A 112 -3.29 -7.77 -9.54
N TYR A 113 -2.85 -7.38 -8.34
CA TYR A 113 -1.55 -6.74 -8.15
C TYR A 113 -0.37 -7.69 -8.37
N ARG A 114 -0.52 -8.99 -8.08
CA ARG A 114 0.51 -9.99 -8.42
C ARG A 114 0.74 -10.05 -9.93
N ASN A 115 -0.35 -10.14 -10.69
CA ASN A 115 -0.28 -10.22 -12.15
C ASN A 115 0.28 -8.92 -12.74
N MET A 116 -0.13 -7.78 -12.19
CA MET A 116 0.42 -6.48 -12.55
C MET A 116 1.94 -6.43 -12.30
N ALA A 117 2.42 -6.80 -11.11
CA ALA A 117 3.85 -6.83 -10.79
C ALA A 117 4.64 -7.70 -11.78
N MET A 118 4.14 -8.90 -12.09
CA MET A 118 4.77 -9.79 -13.06
C MET A 118 4.86 -9.17 -14.46
N MET A 119 3.80 -8.50 -14.92
CA MET A 119 3.79 -7.80 -16.22
C MET A 119 4.80 -6.64 -16.26
N MET A 120 5.04 -5.99 -15.12
CA MET A 120 5.94 -4.85 -14.99
C MET A 120 7.40 -5.26 -14.69
N GLY A 121 7.70 -6.56 -14.60
CA GLY A 121 9.04 -7.05 -14.23
C GLY A 121 9.42 -6.70 -12.79
N LEU A 122 8.44 -6.72 -11.88
CA LEU A 122 8.62 -6.46 -10.46
C LEU A 122 8.53 -7.75 -9.66
N ASP A 123 9.34 -7.84 -8.60
CA ASP A 123 9.16 -8.87 -7.59
C ASP A 123 7.90 -8.57 -6.77
N TYR A 124 7.21 -9.62 -6.33
CA TYR A 124 5.94 -9.46 -5.63
C TYR A 124 5.85 -10.39 -4.42
N PHE A 125 5.55 -9.79 -3.27
CA PHE A 125 5.32 -10.48 -2.01
C PHE A 125 3.93 -10.11 -1.48
N ARG A 126 3.24 -11.11 -0.93
CA ARG A 126 1.95 -10.92 -0.27
C ARG A 126 2.03 -11.43 1.14
N ILE A 127 1.50 -10.64 2.06
CA ILE A 127 1.28 -11.03 3.45
C ILE A 127 -0.20 -10.86 3.74
N HIS A 128 -0.80 -11.90 4.30
CA HIS A 128 -2.18 -11.85 4.75
C HIS A 128 -2.26 -11.20 6.13
N VAL A 129 -3.18 -10.26 6.29
CA VAL A 129 -3.33 -9.48 7.52
C VAL A 129 -4.78 -9.51 8.02
N ASP A 130 -4.95 -9.53 9.33
CA ASP A 130 -6.27 -9.40 9.94
C ASP A 130 -6.75 -7.95 9.96
N VAL A 131 -8.06 -7.78 9.83
CA VAL A 131 -8.71 -6.48 9.99
C VAL A 131 -9.14 -6.35 11.44
N VAL A 132 -8.65 -5.32 12.12
CA VAL A 132 -9.02 -5.00 13.50
C VAL A 132 -9.89 -3.74 13.48
N GLY A 133 -11.18 -3.88 13.80
CA GLY A 133 -12.16 -2.78 13.87
C GLY A 133 -13.32 -2.89 12.86
N GLU A 134 -14.49 -2.35 13.22
CA GLU A 134 -15.68 -2.30 12.35
C GLU A 134 -15.59 -1.13 11.37
N ILE A 135 -15.87 -1.38 10.09
CA ILE A 135 -16.15 -0.33 9.11
C ILE A 135 -17.51 0.25 9.49
N GLY A 136 -17.53 1.41 10.14
CA GLY A 136 -18.77 2.06 10.59
C GLY A 136 -19.82 2.11 9.48
N GLY A 137 -20.87 1.31 9.62
CA GLY A 137 -22.04 1.35 8.75
C GLY A 137 -22.70 2.71 8.89
N ARG A 138 -22.95 3.39 7.77
CA ARG A 138 -23.84 4.56 7.76
C ARG A 138 -25.22 4.09 8.22
N GLU A 139 -25.58 4.45 9.45
CA GLU A 139 -26.94 4.31 9.96
C GLU A 139 -27.91 5.00 8.99
N GLY A 140 -28.86 4.20 8.49
CA GLY A 140 -29.98 4.70 7.72
C GLY A 140 -30.87 5.56 8.61
N GLY A 141 -30.81 6.88 8.41
CA GLY A 141 -31.75 7.82 9.00
C GLY A 141 -33.17 7.56 8.49
N ARG A 142 -33.92 6.70 9.20
CA ARG A 142 -35.37 6.70 9.17
C ARG A 142 -35.85 7.95 9.91
N GLY A 143 -35.98 9.06 9.18
CA GLY A 143 -36.70 10.24 9.65
C GLY A 143 -38.20 10.00 9.59
N GLY A 144 -38.77 9.43 10.66
CA GLY A 144 -40.20 9.44 10.93
C GLY A 144 -40.58 10.64 11.80
N GLY A 145 -41.60 11.39 11.35
CA GLY A 145 -42.26 12.49 12.07
C GLY A 145 -42.73 13.53 11.06
N GLY A 146 -44.01 13.74 10.75
CA GLY A 146 -45.17 13.78 11.62
C GLY A 146 -45.63 15.24 11.71
N GLY A 147 -46.62 15.66 10.91
CA GLY A 147 -47.13 17.04 10.93
C GLY A 147 -48.35 17.27 10.05
N ARG A 148 -49.53 17.27 10.67
CA ARG A 148 -50.84 17.62 10.09
C ARG A 148 -50.95 19.11 9.76
N GLY A 149 -51.79 19.44 8.76
CA GLY A 149 -52.70 20.59 8.85
C GLY A 149 -52.72 21.53 7.64
N GLY A 150 -53.92 21.75 7.07
CA GLY A 150 -54.19 22.96 6.28
C GLY A 150 -55.14 22.77 5.10
N ARG A 151 -56.46 22.91 5.36
CA ARG A 151 -57.47 23.16 4.33
C ARG A 151 -57.17 24.50 3.64
N GLY A 152 -57.38 24.58 2.32
CA GLY A 152 -57.38 25.84 1.58
C GLY A 152 -57.99 25.66 0.19
N ARG A 153 -59.26 26.03 0.07
CA ARG A 153 -60.02 26.13 -1.19
C ARG A 153 -59.35 27.13 -2.15
N ARG A 154 -59.26 26.79 -3.43
CA ARG A 154 -59.91 27.49 -4.57
C ARG A 154 -59.71 26.67 -5.83
#